data_AF-A0A812LBN5-F1
#
_entry.id   AF-A0A812LBN5-F1
#
_cell.length_a   1.000
_cell.length_b   1.000
_cell.length_c   1.000
_cell.angle_alpha   90.00
_cell.angle_beta   90.00
_cell.angle_gamma   90.00
#
_symmetry.space_group_name_H-M   'P 1'
#
loop_
_entity.id
_entity.type
_entity.pdbx_description
1 polymer ?
#
loop_
_entity_poly.entity_id
_entity_poly.type
_entity_poly.pdbx_seq_one_letter_code
_entity_poly.pdbx_strand_id
1 'polypeptide(L)'
;MGEVLSWYAVELDECACNAFSPQKKDTVIYELEFLALACAMHIWKDYLRSSLVTFYSDNEARYSCIKASVEQGVLSGPLKDFLAEEMNLGVDLWFSRVTQRKTSLISLCEAWTIQC
;
A
#
# COMPACT_ATOMS: atom_id res chain seq x y z
N MET A 1 20.90 6.34 -10.96
CA MET A 1 20.09 5.16 -11.34
C MET A 1 20.15 4.18 -10.17
N GLY A 2 19.00 3.74 -9.67
CA GLY A 2 18.95 2.76 -8.59
C GLY A 2 19.21 1.35 -9.11
N GLU A 3 19.93 0.54 -8.33
CA GLU A 3 20.15 -0.89 -8.59
C GLU A 3 19.11 -1.71 -7.80
N VAL A 4 18.52 -2.72 -8.43
CA VAL A 4 17.56 -3.62 -7.75
C VAL A 4 18.35 -4.55 -6.83
N LEU A 5 18.14 -4.42 -5.52
CA LEU A 5 18.87 -5.20 -4.52
C LEU A 5 18.27 -6.61 -4.33
N SER A 6 16.94 -6.75 -4.33
CA SER A 6 16.27 -8.04 -4.09
C SER A 6 14.79 -8.02 -4.46
N TRP A 7 14.24 -9.19 -4.77
CA TRP A 7 12.80 -9.43 -4.92
C TRP A 7 12.26 -10.16 -3.69
N TYR A 8 11.04 -9.81 -3.28
CA TYR A 8 10.36 -10.44 -2.16
C TYR A 8 9.06 -11.08 -2.65
N ALA A 9 8.81 -12.32 -2.23
CA ALA A 9 7.57 -13.03 -2.47
C ALA A 9 7.22 -13.83 -1.21
N VAL A 10 5.94 -13.89 -0.90
CA VAL A 10 5.41 -14.71 0.20
C VAL A 10 4.28 -15.55 -0.38
N GLU A 11 4.38 -16.87 -0.22
CA GLU A 11 3.30 -17.79 -0.54
C GLU A 11 2.27 -17.74 0.59
N LEU A 12 1.00 -17.53 0.23
CA LEU A 12 -0.09 -17.48 1.20
C LEU A 12 -0.61 -18.89 1.45
N ASP A 13 -0.88 -19.22 2.71
CA ASP A 13 -1.49 -20.48 3.08
C ASP A 13 -2.97 -20.54 2.67
N GLU A 14 -3.57 -21.73 2.71
CA GLU A 14 -4.96 -21.93 2.32
C GLU A 14 -5.94 -21.14 3.20
N CYS A 15 -5.59 -20.94 4.48
CA CYS A 15 -6.36 -20.14 5.41
C CYS A 15 -6.41 -18.66 5.00
N ALA A 16 -5.26 -18.05 4.70
CA ALA A 16 -5.15 -16.69 4.21
C ALA A 16 -5.86 -16.53 2.86
N CYS A 17 -5.66 -17.48 1.93
CA CYS A 17 -6.36 -17.48 0.65
C CYS A 17 -7.89 -17.51 0.83
N ASN A 18 -8.40 -18.32 1.76
CA ASN A 18 -9.83 -18.37 2.08
C ASN A 18 -10.33 -17.08 2.76
N ALA A 19 -9.50 -16.41 3.57
CA ALA A 19 -9.85 -15.13 4.19
C ALA A 19 -10.11 -14.03 3.15
N PHE A 20 -9.36 -14.03 2.03
CA PHE A 20 -9.63 -13.14 0.88
C PHE A 20 -10.91 -13.50 0.11
N SER A 21 -11.60 -14.58 0.48
CA SER A 21 -12.90 -15.00 -0.05
C SER A 21 -13.00 -14.93 -1.59
N PRO A 22 -12.07 -15.57 -2.34
CA PRO A 22 -12.04 -15.54 -3.80
C PRO A 22 -13.29 -16.15 -4.44
N GLN A 23 -14.15 -16.80 -3.66
CA GLN A 23 -15.41 -17.40 -4.11
C GLN A 23 -16.53 -16.37 -4.33
N LYS A 24 -16.42 -15.16 -3.76
CA LYS A 24 -17.42 -14.07 -3.91
C LYS A 24 -17.04 -13.01 -4.95
N LYS A 25 -15.82 -13.07 -5.48
CA LYS A 25 -15.24 -12.09 -6.40
C LYS A 25 -14.46 -12.79 -7.49
N ASP A 26 -14.44 -12.20 -8.69
CA ASP A 26 -13.65 -12.74 -9.81
C ASP A 26 -12.13 -12.66 -9.55
N THR A 27 -11.67 -11.70 -8.73
CA THR A 27 -10.24 -11.52 -8.40
C THR A 27 -10.01 -10.94 -7.00
N VAL A 28 -8.82 -11.20 -6.43
CA VAL A 28 -8.32 -10.67 -5.14
C VAL A 28 -7.34 -9.49 -5.33
N ILE A 29 -7.32 -8.90 -6.53
CA ILE A 29 -6.30 -7.92 -6.94
C ILE A 29 -6.30 -6.72 -6.01
N TYR A 30 -7.49 -6.16 -5.71
CA TYR A 30 -7.67 -5.00 -4.85
C TYR A 30 -7.12 -5.22 -3.43
N GLU A 31 -7.31 -6.42 -2.86
CA GLU A 31 -6.84 -6.77 -1.53
C GLU A 31 -5.30 -6.85 -1.49
N LEU A 32 -4.68 -7.44 -2.51
CA LEU A 32 -3.22 -7.49 -2.66
C LEU A 32 -2.62 -6.10 -2.88
N GLU A 33 -3.32 -5.29 -3.66
CA GLU A 33 -3.02 -3.89 -3.95
C GLU A 33 -3.02 -3.02 -2.68
N PHE A 34 -3.99 -3.23 -1.79
CA PHE A 34 -4.03 -2.59 -0.48
C PHE A 34 -2.89 -3.06 0.43
N LEU A 35 -2.63 -4.37 0.47
CA LEU A 35 -1.55 -4.93 1.27
C LEU A 35 -0.18 -4.40 0.84
N ALA A 36 0.05 -4.21 -0.46
CA ALA A 36 1.28 -3.61 -0.95
C ALA A 36 1.50 -2.19 -0.38
N LEU A 37 0.44 -1.38 -0.28
CA LEU A 37 0.50 -0.05 0.35
C LEU A 37 0.81 -0.16 1.86
N ALA A 38 0.16 -1.08 2.55
CA ALA A 38 0.41 -1.30 3.98
C ALA A 38 1.83 -1.79 4.27
N CYS A 39 2.33 -2.73 3.47
CA CYS A 39 3.71 -3.20 3.55
C CYS A 39 4.70 -2.07 3.25
N ALA A 40 4.41 -1.20 2.28
CA ALA A 40 5.26 -0.05 1.97
C ALA A 40 5.40 0.89 3.17
N MET A 41 4.28 1.24 3.82
CA MET A 41 4.32 2.05 5.04
C MET A 41 5.21 1.39 6.10
N HIS A 42 5.05 0.09 6.31
CA HIS A 42 5.77 -0.63 7.36
C HIS A 42 7.27 -0.79 7.07
N ILE A 43 7.65 -1.06 5.81
CA ILE A 43 9.05 -1.22 5.38
C ILE A 43 9.80 0.10 5.52
N TRP A 44 9.15 1.22 5.17
CA TRP A 44 9.79 2.52 5.09
C TRP A 44 9.58 3.37 6.35
N LYS A 45 8.85 2.89 7.35
CA LYS A 45 8.43 3.66 8.54
C LYS A 45 9.53 4.50 9.20
N ASP A 46 10.74 3.97 9.29
CA ASP A 46 11.87 4.65 9.93
C ASP A 46 12.35 5.87 9.13
N TYR A 47 12.12 5.87 7.82
CA TYR A 47 12.41 6.97 6.90
C TYR A 47 11.24 7.95 6.74
N LEU A 48 10.02 7.52 7.04
CA LEU A 48 8.81 8.32 6.81
C LEU A 48 8.47 9.24 7.99
N ARG A 49 9.01 9.01 9.19
CA ARG A 49 8.63 9.78 10.40
C ARG A 49 8.67 11.30 10.18
N SER A 50 7.57 11.97 10.50
CA SER A 50 7.40 13.44 10.42
C SER A 50 7.71 14.02 9.04
N SER A 51 7.40 13.28 7.98
CA SER A 51 7.65 13.69 6.60
C SER A 51 6.37 13.82 5.78
N LEU A 52 6.48 14.56 4.67
CA LEU A 52 5.48 14.60 3.62
C LEU A 52 5.72 13.40 2.69
N VAL A 53 4.74 12.50 2.58
CA VAL A 53 4.90 11.25 1.82
C VAL A 53 3.89 11.21 0.70
N THR A 54 4.38 10.98 -0.53
CA THR A 54 3.51 10.76 -1.69
C THR A 54 3.59 9.31 -2.15
N PHE A 55 2.46 8.60 -2.07
CA PHE A 55 2.28 7.29 -2.68
C PHE A 55 1.91 7.44 -4.15
N TYR A 56 2.76 6.92 -5.03
CA TYR A 56 2.49 6.82 -6.46
C TYR A 56 1.92 5.44 -6.76
N SER A 57 0.64 5.36 -7.10
CA SER A 57 -0.02 4.10 -7.39
C SER A 57 -1.03 4.27 -8.53
N ASP A 58 -1.08 3.30 -9.43
CA ASP A 58 -2.11 3.19 -10.47
C ASP A 58 -3.41 2.54 -9.95
N ASN A 59 -3.42 2.11 -8.68
CA ASN A 59 -4.44 1.26 -8.09
C ASN A 59 -5.45 2.04 -7.21
N GLU A 60 -6.69 1.58 -7.22
CA GLU A 60 -7.86 2.19 -6.58
C GLU A 60 -7.92 2.03 -5.04
N ALA A 61 -7.14 1.12 -4.44
CA ALA A 61 -7.01 0.92 -3.00
C ALA A 61 -6.59 2.19 -2.24
N ARG A 62 -5.93 3.14 -2.91
CA ARG A 62 -5.66 4.49 -2.39
C ARG A 62 -6.91 5.19 -1.83
N TYR A 63 -8.07 4.98 -2.48
CA TYR A 63 -9.31 5.61 -2.04
C TYR A 63 -9.78 5.11 -0.69
N SER A 64 -9.42 3.88 -0.31
CA SER A 64 -9.78 3.32 0.99
C SER A 64 -8.96 3.91 2.13
N CYS A 65 -7.69 4.22 1.90
CA CYS A 65 -6.87 4.99 2.82
C CYS A 65 -7.45 6.41 2.99
N ILE A 66 -7.75 7.10 1.89
CA ILE A 66 -8.29 8.47 1.91
C ILE A 66 -9.66 8.53 2.61
N LYS A 67 -10.55 7.59 2.31
CA LYS A 67 -11.91 7.55 2.89
C LYS A 67 -11.94 6.92 4.28
N ALA A 68 -10.82 6.37 4.76
CA ALA A 68 -10.76 5.54 5.96
C ALA A 68 -11.86 4.45 5.96
N SER A 69 -12.11 3.83 4.80
CA SER A 69 -13.19 2.85 4.64
C SER A 69 -12.87 1.83 3.57
N VAL A 70 -13.25 0.59 3.84
CA VAL A 70 -13.15 -0.55 2.93
C VAL A 70 -14.52 -1.21 2.81
N GLU A 71 -14.89 -1.61 1.61
CA GLU A 71 -16.11 -2.40 1.39
C GLU A 71 -15.95 -3.84 1.92
N GLN A 72 -14.71 -4.27 2.12
CA GLN A 72 -14.31 -5.63 2.47
C GLN A 72 -14.00 -5.75 3.97
N GLY A 73 -14.68 -6.66 4.66
CA GLY A 73 -14.43 -6.93 6.08
C GLY A 73 -12.99 -7.40 6.38
N VAL A 74 -12.37 -8.18 5.48
CA VAL A 74 -11.01 -8.71 5.68
C VAL A 74 -9.95 -7.62 5.74
N LEU A 75 -10.13 -6.51 5.03
CA LEU A 75 -9.21 -5.37 5.03
C LEU A 75 -9.46 -4.38 6.18
N SER A 76 -10.53 -4.56 6.97
CA SER A 76 -10.87 -3.61 8.04
C SER A 76 -9.83 -3.55 9.16
N GLY A 77 -9.17 -4.67 9.46
CA GLY A 77 -8.02 -4.72 10.38
C GLY A 77 -6.80 -4.02 9.77
N PRO A 78 -6.29 -4.47 8.62
CA PRO A 78 -5.17 -3.83 7.92
C PRO A 78 -5.33 -2.33 7.69
N LEU A 79 -6.55 -1.85 7.39
CA LEU A 79 -6.83 -0.42 7.28
C LEU A 79 -6.65 0.32 8.60
N LYS A 80 -7.16 -0.22 9.71
CA LYS A 80 -6.96 0.39 11.03
C LYS A 80 -5.49 0.45 11.40
N ASP A 81 -4.75 -0.62 11.12
CA ASP A 81 -3.31 -0.67 11.38
C ASP A 81 -2.56 0.35 10.53
N PHE A 82 -2.93 0.49 9.25
CA PHE A 82 -2.37 1.51 8.35
C PHE A 82 -2.58 2.93 8.89
N LEU A 83 -3.82 3.27 9.27
CA LEU A 83 -4.17 4.59 9.79
C LEU A 83 -3.52 4.86 11.15
N ALA A 84 -3.40 3.84 11.99
CA ALA A 84 -2.68 3.96 13.26
C ALA A 84 -1.18 4.25 13.02
N GLU A 85 -0.57 3.57 12.05
CA GLU A 85 0.83 3.81 11.68
C GLU A 85 1.03 5.20 11.08
N GLU A 86 0.12 5.66 10.21
CA GLU A 86 0.09 7.04 9.68
C GLU A 86 0.12 8.06 10.83
N MET A 87 -0.78 7.90 11.81
CA MET A 87 -0.83 8.78 12.99
C MET A 87 0.43 8.69 13.86
N ASN A 88 0.95 7.49 14.08
CA ASN A 88 2.14 7.25 14.89
C ASN A 88 3.41 7.85 14.26
N LEU A 89 3.50 7.83 12.93
CA LEU A 89 4.60 8.41 12.18
C LEU A 89 4.47 9.93 12.04
N GLY A 90 3.26 10.48 12.21
CA GLY A 90 2.99 11.90 12.00
C GLY A 90 3.29 12.33 10.56
N VAL A 91 2.91 11.49 9.60
CA VAL A 91 3.13 11.73 8.17
C VAL A 91 1.96 12.48 7.55
N ASP A 92 2.26 13.37 6.63
CA ASP A 92 1.25 13.96 5.76
C ASP A 92 1.19 13.15 4.46
N LEU A 93 0.14 12.34 4.31
CA LEU A 93 -0.02 11.43 3.19
C LEU A 93 -0.72 12.05 1.98
N TRP A 94 -0.08 11.88 0.82
CA TRP A 94 -0.62 12.23 -0.49
C TRP A 94 -0.64 10.99 -1.38
N PHE A 95 -1.65 10.91 -2.24
CA PHE A 95 -1.77 9.84 -3.23
C PHE A 95 -1.81 10.45 -4.62
N SER A 96 -0.95 9.96 -5.51
CA SER A 96 -0.90 10.38 -6.90
C SER A 96 -1.07 9.18 -7.82
N ARG A 97 -1.82 9.37 -8.92
CA ARG A 97 -2.04 8.35 -9.92
C ARG A 97 -0.89 8.34 -10.92
N VAL A 98 -0.29 7.17 -11.13
CA VAL A 98 0.63 6.95 -12.25
C VAL A 98 -0.13 6.27 -13.39
N THR A 99 0.09 6.71 -14.62
CA THR A 99 -0.50 6.06 -15.80
C THR A 99 0.30 4.80 -16.14
N GLN A 100 -0.38 3.68 -16.41
CA GLN A 100 0.28 2.47 -16.87
C GLN A 100 0.87 2.70 -18.27
N ARG A 101 2.12 3.17 -18.36
CA ARG A 101 2.97 2.87 -19.52
C ARG A 101 3.66 1.55 -19.24
N LYS A 102 3.61 0.62 -20.20
CA LYS A 102 4.29 -0.69 -20.21
C LYS A 102 5.64 -0.68 -19.45
N THR A 103 5.59 -0.85 -18.14
CA THR A 103 6.76 -0.91 -17.26
C THR A 103 6.34 -1.82 -16.13
N SER A 104 6.91 -3.01 -16.12
CA SER A 104 6.50 -4.19 -15.36
C SER A 104 6.85 -4.10 -13.87
N LEU A 105 6.73 -2.92 -13.24
CA LEU A 105 7.27 -2.68 -11.91
C LEU A 105 6.40 -1.69 -11.16
N ILE A 106 5.77 -2.18 -10.10
CA ILE A 106 5.17 -1.39 -9.03
C ILE A 106 6.27 -0.47 -8.49
N SER A 107 6.24 0.81 -8.87
CA SER A 107 7.17 1.83 -8.39
C SER A 107 6.75 2.26 -6.99
N LEU A 108 7.29 1.59 -5.98
CA LEU A 108 7.10 1.95 -4.57
C LEU A 108 7.93 3.20 -4.23
N CYS A 109 7.22 4.30 -3.96
CA CYS A 109 7.63 5.51 -3.23
C CYS A 109 8.93 6.22 -3.69
N GLU A 110 8.78 7.29 -4.47
CA GLU A 110 9.75 8.39 -4.43
C GLU A 110 9.34 9.36 -3.30
N ALA A 111 10.04 9.29 -2.16
CA ALA A 111 9.90 10.28 -1.10
C ALA A 111 10.70 11.54 -1.49
N TRP A 112 10.01 12.57 -1.94
CA TRP A 112 10.60 13.90 -2.14
C TRP A 112 10.51 14.68 -0.83
N THR A 113 11.59 14.72 -0.05
CA THR A 113 11.71 15.65 1.09
C THR A 113 11.84 17.06 0.55
N ILE A 114 10.76 17.84 0.57
CA ILE A 114 10.84 19.28 0.36
C ILE A 114 11.43 19.88 1.64
N GLN A 115 12.73 20.14 1.63
CA GLN A 115 13.35 21.02 2.63
C GLN A 115 12.91 22.45 2.31
N CYS A 116 12.06 23.01 3.17
CA CYS A 116 11.85 24.46 3.28
C CYS A 116 12.89 25.05 4.21
#